data_AF-A0A2E3AEX5-F1
#
_entry.id   AF-A0A2E3AEX5-F1
#
_cell.length_a   1.000
_cell.length_b   1.000
_cell.length_c   1.000
_cell.angle_alpha   90.00
_cell.angle_beta   90.00
_cell.angle_gamma   90.00
#
_symmetry.space_group_name_H-M   'P 1'
#
loop_
_entity.id
_entity.type
_entity.pdbx_description
1 polymer ?
#
loop_
_entity_poly.entity_id
_entity_poly.type
_entity_poly.pdbx_seq_one_letter_code
_entity_poly.pdbx_strand_id
1 'polypeptide(L)'
;SDAAKGMFKELEAIAIAVVGGILMTGGFGSIVGVVFGAVTFGLVANAVFFIPWIDGAWFRVFVGTVLLAAVFANERIRKRITGGI
;
A
#
# COMPACT_ATOMS: atom_id res chain seq x y z
N SER A 1 -11.11 23.26 9.32
CA SER A 1 -11.52 21.87 9.06
C SER A 1 -10.36 21.04 8.51
N ASP A 2 -9.18 21.14 9.13
CA ASP A 2 -7.93 20.73 8.47
C ASP A 2 -7.25 19.52 9.11
N ALA A 3 -7.63 19.14 10.34
CA ALA A 3 -7.13 17.94 11.00
C ALA A 3 -7.51 16.63 10.27
N ALA A 4 -8.65 16.61 9.57
CA ALA A 4 -9.12 15.43 8.85
C ALA A 4 -8.40 15.18 7.52
N LYS A 5 -7.65 16.16 6.97
CA LYS A 5 -6.93 15.99 5.69
C LYS A 5 -5.70 15.08 5.81
N GLY A 6 -5.12 14.95 7.00
CA GLY A 6 -4.05 13.99 7.29
C GLY A 6 -4.57 12.57 7.53
N MET A 7 -5.86 12.43 7.84
CA MET A 7 -6.49 11.14 8.09
C MET A 7 -6.40 10.29 6.81
N PHE A 8 -5.89 9.06 6.93
CA PHE A 8 -5.56 8.11 5.85
C PHE A 8 -4.25 8.31 5.06
N LYS A 9 -3.57 9.46 5.19
CA LYS A 9 -2.27 9.65 4.51
C LYS A 9 -1.16 8.75 5.06
N GLU A 10 -1.23 8.42 6.35
CA GLU A 10 -0.34 7.48 7.00
C GLU A 10 -0.49 6.06 6.44
N LEU A 11 -1.73 5.58 6.27
CA LEU A 11 -1.99 4.26 5.69
C LEU A 11 -1.59 4.19 4.21
N GLU A 12 -1.79 5.27 3.47
CA GLU A 12 -1.34 5.40 2.08
C GLU A 12 0.18 5.27 1.99
N ALA A 13 0.93 5.95 2.86
CA ALA A 13 2.39 5.85 2.91
C ALA A 13 2.87 4.41 3.23
N ILE A 14 2.22 3.73 4.18
CA ILE A 14 2.52 2.33 4.51
C ILE A 14 2.23 1.40 3.33
N ALA A 15 1.09 1.61 2.65
CA ALA A 15 0.72 0.83 1.47
C ALA A 15 1.74 1.00 0.34
N ILE A 16 2.17 2.23 0.06
CA ILE A 16 3.20 2.54 -0.94
C ILE A 16 4.51 1.80 -0.62
N ALA A 17 4.96 1.85 0.64
CA ALA A 17 6.18 1.19 1.09
C ALA A 17 6.11 -0.34 0.89
N VAL A 18 4.99 -0.98 1.24
CA VAL A 18 4.82 -2.43 1.12
C VAL A 18 4.65 -2.87 -0.33
N VAL A 19 3.90 -2.12 -1.16
CA VAL A 19 3.83 -2.37 -2.60
C VAL A 19 5.22 -2.33 -3.23
N GLY A 20 6.07 -1.41 -2.76
CA GLY A 20 7.47 -1.32 -3.14
C GLY A 20 8.39 -2.41 -2.56
N GLY A 21 7.86 -3.34 -1.75
CA GLY A 21 8.60 -4.49 -1.23
C GLY A 21 9.25 -4.30 0.15
N ILE A 22 8.86 -3.28 0.93
CA ILE A 22 9.27 -3.15 2.33
C ILE A 22 8.44 -4.10 3.22
N LEU A 23 9.10 -4.76 4.18
CA LEU A 23 8.42 -5.56 5.20
C LEU A 23 7.67 -4.68 6.21
N MET A 24 6.46 -5.10 6.63
CA MET A 24 5.69 -4.40 7.67
C MET A 24 6.39 -4.42 9.04
N THR A 25 7.23 -5.43 9.30
CA THR A 25 8.07 -5.50 10.50
C THR A 25 9.31 -4.61 10.45
N GLY A 26 9.61 -4.02 9.28
CA GLY A 26 10.88 -3.35 9.01
C GLY A 26 12.05 -4.33 8.85
N GLY A 27 13.25 -3.78 8.64
CA GLY A 27 14.52 -4.53 8.58
C GLY A 27 14.96 -4.97 7.18
N PHE A 28 14.05 -5.19 6.23
CA PHE A 28 14.37 -5.54 4.85
C PHE A 28 13.43 -4.87 3.83
N GLY A 29 13.98 -4.49 2.69
CA GLY A 29 13.26 -3.85 1.58
C GLY A 29 14.22 -3.13 0.62
N SER A 30 13.67 -2.46 -0.40
CA SER A 30 14.45 -1.70 -1.38
C SER A 30 13.85 -0.32 -1.61
N ILE A 31 14.68 0.72 -1.53
CA ILE A 31 14.28 2.11 -1.82
C ILE A 31 13.80 2.23 -3.28
N VAL A 32 14.51 1.58 -4.20
CA VAL A 32 14.15 1.60 -5.63
C VAL A 32 12.75 1.02 -5.85
N GLY A 33 12.44 -0.09 -5.17
CA GLY A 33 11.10 -0.68 -5.22
C GLY A 33 10.02 0.26 -4.69
N VAL A 34 10.30 1.00 -3.62
CA VAL A 34 9.38 2.00 -3.04
C VAL A 34 9.12 3.16 -3.99
N VAL A 35 10.14 3.63 -4.69
CA VAL A 35 9.97 4.68 -5.71
C VAL A 35 9.02 4.21 -6.80
N PHE A 36 9.20 2.99 -7.32
CA PHE A 36 8.26 2.42 -8.28
C PHE A 36 6.86 2.22 -7.67
N GLY A 37 6.76 1.76 -6.43
CA GLY A 37 5.50 1.66 -5.70
C GLY A 37 4.76 3.00 -5.58
N ALA A 38 5.49 4.08 -5.29
CA ALA A 38 4.95 5.43 -5.21
C ALA A 38 4.44 5.93 -6.56
N VAL A 39 5.18 5.66 -7.64
CA VAL A 39 4.77 5.98 -9.01
C VAL A 39 3.49 5.22 -9.38
N THR A 40 3.41 3.92 -9.09
CA THR A 40 2.19 3.12 -9.34
C THR A 40 1.00 3.66 -8.55
N PHE A 41 1.20 4.00 -7.27
CA PHE A 41 0.14 4.51 -6.42
C PHE A 41 -0.37 5.87 -6.90
N GLY A 42 0.54 6.77 -7.30
CA GLY A 42 0.19 8.06 -7.90
C GLY A 42 -0.53 7.92 -9.23
N LEU A 43 -0.13 6.94 -10.06
CA LEU A 43 -0.83 6.62 -11.30
C LEU A 43 -2.27 6.14 -11.02
N VAL A 44 -2.47 5.26 -10.04
CA VAL A 44 -3.81 4.79 -9.67
C VAL A 44 -4.67 5.91 -9.08
N ALA A 45 -4.10 6.78 -8.24
CA ALA A 45 -4.79 7.94 -7.71
C ALA A 45 -5.34 8.81 -8.86
N ASN A 46 -4.51 9.12 -9.85
CA ASN A 46 -4.91 9.91 -11.01
C ASN A 46 -5.87 9.14 -11.95
N ALA A 47 -5.68 7.83 -12.11
CA ALA A 47 -6.50 6.99 -12.98
C ALA A 47 -7.96 6.90 -12.51
N VAL A 48 -8.19 6.83 -11.19
CA VAL A 48 -9.57 6.82 -10.64
C VAL A 48 -10.31 8.12 -10.96
N PHE A 49 -9.61 9.27 -10.96
CA PHE A 49 -10.23 10.55 -11.34
C PHE A 49 -10.48 10.70 -12.84
N PHE A 50 -9.79 9.94 -13.69
CA PHE A 50 -9.90 10.04 -15.14
C PHE A 50 -11.08 9.24 -15.71
N ILE A 51 -11.68 8.33 -14.93
CA ILE A 51 -12.77 7.47 -15.38
C ILE A 51 -14.10 8.06 -14.90
N PRO A 52 -14.94 8.65 -15.79
CA PRO A 52 -16.14 9.38 -15.39
C PRO A 52 -17.25 8.54 -14.74
N TRP A 53 -17.16 7.21 -14.79
CA TRP A 53 -18.15 6.28 -14.23
C TRP A 53 -17.71 5.67 -12.88
N ILE A 54 -16.53 6.04 -12.38
CA ILE A 54 -15.93 5.46 -11.17
C ILE A 54 -15.89 6.54 -10.08
N ASP A 55 -16.63 6.31 -9.00
CA ASP A 55 -16.58 7.17 -7.81
C ASP A 55 -15.24 7.09 -7.08
N GLY A 56 -14.87 8.17 -6.39
CA GLY A 56 -13.67 8.20 -5.54
C GLY A 56 -13.66 7.15 -4.41
N ALA A 57 -14.79 6.51 -4.13
CA ALA A 57 -14.88 5.35 -3.23
C ALA A 57 -14.01 4.17 -3.70
N TRP A 58 -13.84 3.99 -5.01
CA TRP A 58 -13.02 2.92 -5.58
C TRP A 58 -11.54 3.07 -5.26
N PHE A 59 -11.06 4.29 -5.08
CA PHE A 59 -9.70 4.52 -4.57
C PHE A 59 -9.52 3.92 -3.18
N ARG A 60 -10.49 4.10 -2.27
CA ARG A 60 -10.45 3.50 -0.93
C ARG A 60 -10.47 1.97 -0.98
N VAL A 61 -11.23 1.38 -1.92
CA VAL A 61 -11.26 -0.07 -2.16
C VAL A 61 -9.91 -0.57 -2.65
N PHE A 62 -9.24 0.16 -3.55
CA PHE A 62 -7.88 -0.16 -4.00
C PHE A 62 -6.89 -0.16 -2.83
N VAL A 63 -6.88 0.89 -2.01
CA VAL A 63 -5.99 0.98 -0.84
C VAL A 63 -6.26 -0.18 0.14
N GLY A 64 -7.54 -0.48 0.42
CA GLY A 64 -7.93 -1.60 1.26
C GLY A 64 -7.48 -2.96 0.71
N THR A 65 -7.61 -3.16 -0.60
CA THR A 65 -7.19 -4.40 -1.28
C THR A 65 -5.68 -4.60 -1.19
N VAL A 66 -4.90 -3.53 -1.41
CA VAL A 66 -3.44 -3.54 -1.25
C VAL A 66 -3.04 -3.87 0.18
N LEU A 67 -3.72 -3.32 1.17
CA LEU A 67 -3.45 -3.60 2.58
C LEU A 67 -3.76 -5.05 2.95
N LEU A 68 -4.85 -5.61 2.44
CA LEU A 68 -5.15 -7.04 2.63
C LEU A 68 -4.07 -7.93 1.99
N ALA A 69 -3.66 -7.60 0.76
CA ALA A 69 -2.56 -8.30 0.08
C ALA A 69 -1.25 -8.21 0.89
N ALA A 70 -0.95 -7.04 1.46
CA ALA A 70 0.19 -6.81 2.33
C ALA A 70 0.15 -7.69 3.59
N VAL A 71 -1.00 -7.81 4.26
CA VAL A 71 -1.17 -8.68 5.44
C VAL A 71 -0.97 -10.15 5.06
N PHE A 72 -1.53 -10.60 3.95
CA PHE A 72 -1.30 -11.97 3.46
C PHE A 72 0.16 -12.24 3.11
N ALA A 73 0.84 -11.27 2.49
CA ALA A 73 2.26 -11.36 2.21
C ALA A 73 3.08 -11.42 3.49
N ASN A 74 2.77 -10.56 4.47
CA ASN A 74 3.42 -10.55 5.78
C ASN A 74 3.23 -11.88 6.52
N GLU A 75 2.03 -12.46 6.50
CA GLU A 75 1.75 -13.77 7.10
C GLU A 75 2.53 -14.89 6.39
N ARG A 76 2.64 -14.84 5.06
CA ARG A 76 3.40 -15.83 4.28
C ARG A 76 4.90 -15.75 4.58
N ILE A 77 5.44 -14.54 4.73
CA ILE A 77 6.84 -14.29 5.10
C ILE A 77 7.10 -14.76 6.53
N ARG A 78 6.20 -14.42 7.46
CA ARG A 78 6.27 -14.87 8.86
C ARG A 78 6.29 -16.39 8.97
N LYS A 79 5.43 -17.09 8.23
CA LYS A 79 5.44 -18.57 8.18
C LYS A 79 6.74 -19.16 7.63
N ARG A 80 7.40 -18.49 6.67
CA ARG A 80 8.71 -18.95 6.17
C ARG A 80 9.84 -18.72 7.17
N ILE A 81 9.78 -17.63 7.93
CA ILE A 81 10.81 -17.30 8.93
C ILE A 81 10.61 -18.13 10.21
N THR A 82 9.36 -18.40 10.61
CA THR A 82 9.03 -19.18 11.82
C THR A 82 8.88 -20.68 11.56
N GLY A 83 8.74 -21.13 10.30
CA GLY A 83 8.63 -22.55 9.92
C GLY A 83 9.94 -23.35 9.98
N GLY A 84 10.94 -22.86 10.72
CA GLY A 84 12.22 -23.51 10.98
C GLY A 84 12.36 -23.97 12.43
N ILE A 85 11.31 -24.60 12.98
CA ILE A 85 11.35 -25.40 14.20
C ILE A 85 10.59 -26.70 13.96
#